data_AF-A0A2R6Q5C3-F1
#
_entry.id   AF-A0A2R6Q5C3-F1
#
_cell.length_a   1.000
_cell.length_b   1.000
_cell.length_c   1.000
_cell.angle_alpha   90.00
_cell.angle_beta   90.00
_cell.angle_gamma   90.00
#
_symmetry.space_group_name_H-M   'P 1'
#
loop_
_entity.id
_entity.type
_entity.pdbx_description
1 polymer ?
#
loop_
_entity_poly.entity_id
_entity_poly.type
_entity_poly.pdbx_seq_one_letter_code
_entity_poly.pdbx_strand_id
1 'polypeptide(L)'
;MHLFWENTLPNLAYLWVGDLIGLKSGTENYTLDRSVWDSIGKTRFDVPFNTIRKYITVEHVEVFGKVQHLNGGDIMNTSSLVSHAEDCRNATWICYDILVDQNATCRNAPSQFEVESFYAQLINIFVVHLPLAQKLGNQNATDLLLAEVRTSKSTIRNELDMPCYKDFAPNQVIDMNCVQGLVGRVQVMELNKIWTIIDRMRGLNKAIYANEDV
;
A
#
# COMPACT_ATOMS: atom_id res chain seq x y z
N MET A 1 -30.54 19.18 15.74
CA MET A 1 -30.55 17.82 15.15
C MET A 1 -29.13 17.33 15.16
N HIS A 2 -28.84 16.42 16.08
CA HIS A 2 -27.53 16.20 16.70
C HIS A 2 -27.03 14.80 16.33
N LEU A 3 -26.77 14.55 15.04
CA LEU A 3 -26.42 13.21 14.52
C LEU A 3 -24.93 13.04 14.18
N PHE A 4 -24.09 14.04 14.44
CA PHE A 4 -22.64 13.94 14.20
C PHE A 4 -21.90 13.19 15.34
N TRP A 5 -22.53 13.10 16.52
CA TRP A 5 -21.92 12.52 17.73
C TRP A 5 -22.25 11.05 17.98
N GLU A 6 -23.34 10.51 17.42
CA GLU A 6 -23.74 9.11 17.70
C GLU A 6 -22.99 8.07 16.86
N ASN A 7 -22.48 8.43 15.68
CA ASN A 7 -21.78 7.50 14.77
C ASN A 7 -20.25 7.60 14.80
N THR A 8 -19.68 8.54 15.55
CA THR A 8 -18.23 8.75 15.63
C THR A 8 -17.63 8.25 16.96
N LEU A 9 -18.42 8.22 18.04
CA LEU A 9 -17.98 7.71 19.35
C LEU A 9 -17.73 6.19 19.39
N PRO A 10 -18.55 5.33 18.76
CA PRO A 10 -18.25 3.89 18.75
C PRO A 10 -16.91 3.63 18.07
N ASN A 11 -16.66 4.28 16.92
CA ASN A 11 -15.44 4.11 16.14
C ASN A 11 -14.18 4.64 16.85
N LEU A 12 -14.31 5.70 17.66
CA LEU A 12 -13.22 6.20 18.51
C LEU A 12 -12.96 5.31 19.74
N ALA A 13 -13.99 4.66 20.29
CA ALA A 13 -13.83 3.67 21.34
C ALA A 13 -13.18 2.37 20.81
N TYR A 14 -13.51 1.93 19.59
CA TYR A 14 -12.89 0.76 18.94
C TYR A 14 -11.42 0.98 18.57
N LEU A 15 -11.03 2.22 18.24
CA LEU A 15 -9.64 2.61 18.03
C LEU A 15 -8.78 2.48 19.31
N TRP A 16 -9.41 2.59 20.49
CA TRP A 16 -8.73 2.56 21.80
C TRP A 16 -8.80 1.19 22.51
N VAL A 17 -9.70 0.30 22.08
CA VAL A 17 -9.85 -1.08 22.62
C VAL A 17 -9.16 -2.13 21.74
N GLY A 18 -8.66 -1.74 20.56
CA GLY A 18 -7.93 -2.65 19.67
C GLY A 18 -8.82 -3.66 18.95
N ASP A 19 -10.14 -3.43 18.92
CA ASP A 19 -11.13 -4.37 18.39
C ASP A 19 -11.86 -3.77 17.18
N LEU A 20 -11.08 -3.49 16.12
CA LEU A 20 -11.64 -3.07 14.82
C LEU A 20 -12.41 -4.24 14.20
N ILE A 21 -13.73 -4.16 14.34
CA ILE A 21 -14.74 -5.08 13.81
C ILE A 21 -14.36 -5.62 12.41
N GLY A 22 -14.16 -6.94 12.32
CA GLY A 22 -14.46 -7.71 11.13
C GLY A 22 -13.42 -7.74 10.02
N LEU A 23 -12.20 -7.25 10.24
CA LEU A 23 -11.07 -7.59 9.38
C LEU A 23 -10.64 -9.02 9.72
N LYS A 24 -11.13 -10.00 8.95
CA LYS A 24 -10.67 -11.40 9.08
C LYS A 24 -9.15 -11.43 8.93
N SER A 25 -8.43 -11.58 10.03
CA SER A 25 -7.03 -11.99 10.01
C SER A 25 -6.98 -13.41 9.45
N GLY A 26 -6.05 -13.65 8.52
CA GLY A 26 -5.80 -15.00 8.03
C GLY A 26 -5.04 -15.77 9.10
N THR A 27 -5.63 -16.81 9.69
CA THR A 27 -4.98 -17.70 10.66
C THR A 27 -3.99 -18.68 10.02
N GLU A 28 -3.26 -18.26 8.99
CA GLU A 28 -2.22 -19.09 8.36
C GLU A 28 -0.84 -18.67 8.87
N ASN A 29 0.08 -19.63 8.97
CA ASN A 29 1.47 -19.35 9.34
C ASN A 29 2.19 -18.73 8.13
N TYR A 30 2.41 -17.42 8.14
CA TYR A 30 3.15 -16.73 7.07
C TYR A 30 4.62 -16.59 7.43
N THR A 31 5.50 -16.95 6.49
CA THR A 31 6.93 -16.64 6.60
C THR A 31 7.20 -15.41 5.73
N LEU A 32 7.55 -14.28 6.36
CA LEU A 32 8.01 -13.11 5.62
C LEU A 32 9.34 -13.42 4.93
N ASP A 33 9.44 -13.06 3.64
CA ASP A 33 10.68 -13.20 2.88
C ASP A 33 11.80 -12.37 3.52
N ARG A 34 13.05 -12.83 3.38
CA ARG A 34 14.23 -12.12 3.92
C ARG A 34 14.32 -10.68 3.44
N SER A 35 13.94 -10.42 2.18
CA SER A 35 13.93 -9.08 1.59
C SER A 35 12.99 -8.12 2.34
N VAL A 36 11.88 -8.62 2.87
CA VAL A 36 10.94 -7.83 3.69
C VAL A 36 11.61 -7.42 5.00
N TRP A 37 12.25 -8.37 5.67
CA TRP A 37 12.93 -8.10 6.93
C TRP A 37 14.12 -7.16 6.78
N ASP A 38 14.92 -7.33 5.71
CA ASP A 38 16.02 -6.42 5.39
C ASP A 38 15.50 -4.99 5.15
N SER A 39 14.33 -4.85 4.50
CA SER A 39 13.69 -3.56 4.26
C SER A 39 13.23 -2.90 5.57
N ILE A 40 12.52 -3.63 6.43
CA ILE A 40 12.09 -3.14 7.76
C ILE A 40 13.31 -2.67 8.56
N GLY A 41 14.38 -3.46 8.56
CA GLY A 41 15.53 -3.16 9.40
C GLY A 41 16.35 -1.97 8.98
N LYS A 42 16.60 -1.86 7.68
CA LYS A 42 17.35 -0.75 7.13
C LYS A 42 16.58 0.55 7.22
N THR A 43 15.28 0.55 6.90
CA THR A 43 14.49 1.80 6.80
C THR A 43 14.05 2.36 8.14
N ARG A 44 13.74 1.51 9.13
CA ARG A 44 13.18 1.96 10.42
C ARG A 44 14.19 2.02 11.55
N PHE A 45 15.16 1.10 11.57
CA PHE A 45 16.06 0.93 12.70
C PHE A 45 17.52 1.14 12.36
N ASP A 46 17.85 1.27 11.07
CA ASP A 46 19.23 1.28 10.56
C ASP A 46 20.07 0.11 11.11
N VAL A 47 19.44 -1.08 11.26
CA VAL A 47 20.11 -2.30 11.73
C VAL A 47 19.95 -3.45 10.73
N PRO A 48 20.92 -4.38 10.68
CA PRO A 48 20.83 -5.55 9.81
C PRO A 48 19.75 -6.54 10.29
N PHE A 49 19.20 -7.32 9.36
CA PHE A 49 18.19 -8.35 9.61
C PHE A 49 18.51 -9.30 10.78
N ASN A 50 19.76 -9.75 10.90
CA ASN A 50 20.17 -10.67 11.96
C ASN A 50 19.99 -10.09 13.37
N THR A 51 19.94 -8.76 13.51
CA THR A 51 19.64 -8.09 14.77
C THR A 51 18.13 -8.13 15.02
N ILE A 52 17.31 -7.86 14.01
CA ILE A 52 15.84 -7.76 14.13
C ILE A 52 15.19 -9.11 14.37
N ARG A 53 15.65 -10.15 13.68
CA ARG A 53 15.12 -11.52 13.84
C ARG A 53 15.20 -12.05 15.28
N LYS A 54 16.04 -11.45 16.13
CA LYS A 54 16.14 -11.80 17.56
C LYS A 54 14.98 -11.24 18.39
N TYR A 55 14.30 -10.22 17.88
CA TYR A 55 13.24 -9.48 18.57
C TYR A 55 11.88 -9.66 17.90
N ILE A 56 11.86 -9.93 16.60
CA ILE A 56 10.63 -10.16 15.84
C ILE A 56 10.68 -11.57 15.26
N THR A 57 9.69 -12.36 15.67
CA THR A 57 9.44 -13.73 15.20
C THR A 57 8.11 -13.76 14.44
N VAL A 58 7.74 -14.91 13.90
CA VAL A 58 6.47 -15.08 13.15
C VAL A 58 5.25 -14.76 14.01
N GLU A 59 5.30 -15.03 15.32
CA GLU A 59 4.18 -14.73 16.25
C GLU A 59 3.92 -13.23 16.44
N HIS A 60 4.85 -12.37 16.00
CA HIS A 60 4.71 -10.92 16.04
C HIS A 60 4.15 -10.35 14.73
N VAL A 61 3.78 -11.20 13.77
CA VAL A 61 3.32 -10.77 12.45
C VAL A 61 1.91 -11.31 12.19
N GLU A 62 0.98 -10.39 12.01
CA GLU A 62 -0.37 -10.69 11.54
C GLU A 62 -0.54 -10.29 10.08
N VAL A 63 -1.40 -11.01 9.36
CA VAL A 63 -1.69 -10.74 7.95
C VAL A 63 -3.17 -10.46 7.75
N PHE A 64 -3.44 -9.37 7.04
CA PHE A 64 -4.79 -8.87 6.81
C PHE A 64 -5.16 -8.92 5.33
N GLY A 65 -6.40 -9.32 5.04
CA GLY A 65 -6.92 -9.36 3.68
C GLY A 65 -7.45 -8.02 3.19
N LYS A 66 -7.74 -7.08 4.10
CA LYS A 66 -8.36 -5.80 3.78
C LYS A 66 -7.82 -4.69 4.67
N VAL A 67 -7.80 -3.47 4.15
CA VAL A 67 -7.52 -2.25 4.90
C VAL A 67 -8.41 -1.13 4.39
N GLN A 68 -8.87 -0.26 5.28
CA GLN A 68 -9.60 0.93 4.92
C GLN A 68 -8.76 2.16 5.24
N HIS A 69 -8.67 3.10 4.30
CA HIS A 69 -8.08 4.39 4.59
C HIS A 69 -8.91 5.15 5.64
N LEU A 70 -8.26 5.90 6.53
CA LEU A 70 -8.93 6.68 7.58
C LEU A 70 -10.01 7.62 7.00
N ASN A 71 -10.96 8.00 7.85
CA ASN A 71 -12.10 8.86 7.53
C ASN A 71 -13.11 8.28 6.53
N GLY A 72 -13.26 6.94 6.53
CA GLY A 72 -14.23 6.28 5.66
C GLY A 72 -13.83 6.24 4.20
N GLY A 73 -12.52 6.23 3.92
CA GLY A 73 -12.00 6.08 2.57
C GLY A 73 -12.26 4.69 1.97
N ASP A 74 -11.70 4.48 0.78
CA ASP A 74 -11.87 3.22 0.05
C ASP A 74 -11.33 2.01 0.84
N ILE A 75 -12.03 0.88 0.75
CA ILE A 75 -11.57 -0.41 1.25
C ILE A 75 -10.70 -1.06 0.18
N MET A 76 -9.43 -1.24 0.50
CA MET A 76 -8.45 -1.94 -0.32
C MET A 76 -8.38 -3.41 0.09
N ASN A 77 -8.30 -4.30 -0.88
CA ASN A 77 -8.20 -5.75 -0.69
C ASN A 77 -6.81 -6.24 -1.10
N THR A 78 -6.32 -7.28 -0.45
CA THR A 78 -5.14 -8.00 -0.91
C THR A 78 -5.51 -9.01 -1.97
N SER A 79 -4.63 -9.20 -2.96
CA SER A 79 -4.85 -10.21 -3.99
C SER A 79 -4.62 -11.65 -3.53
N SER A 80 -3.90 -11.84 -2.41
CA SER A 80 -3.56 -13.16 -1.87
C SER A 80 -4.66 -13.77 -1.01
N LEU A 81 -5.35 -12.97 -0.19
CA LEU A 81 -6.30 -13.46 0.83
C LEU A 81 -7.76 -13.26 0.45
N VAL A 82 -8.06 -12.27 -0.39
CA VAL A 82 -9.42 -11.99 -0.82
C VAL A 82 -9.67 -12.65 -2.17
N SER A 83 -10.68 -13.52 -2.23
CA SER A 83 -11.12 -14.10 -3.50
C SER A 83 -11.77 -13.02 -4.37
N HIS A 84 -11.51 -13.10 -5.67
CA HIS A 84 -12.04 -12.18 -6.66
C HIS A 84 -12.98 -12.93 -7.59
N ALA A 85 -14.25 -12.51 -7.63
CA ALA A 85 -15.16 -12.91 -8.70
C ALA A 85 -14.92 -12.02 -9.93
N GLU A 86 -15.12 -12.56 -11.14
CA GLU A 86 -14.88 -11.83 -12.39
C GLU A 86 -15.69 -10.53 -12.49
N ASP A 87 -16.93 -10.51 -11.97
CA ASP A 87 -17.82 -9.34 -11.98
C ASP A 87 -17.61 -8.37 -10.80
N CYS A 88 -16.65 -8.65 -9.91
CA CYS A 88 -16.37 -7.75 -8.79
C CYS A 88 -15.40 -6.63 -9.19
N ARG A 89 -15.61 -5.43 -8.62
CA ARG A 89 -14.64 -4.34 -8.73
C ARG A 89 -13.29 -4.80 -8.16
N ASN A 90 -12.23 -4.69 -8.95
CA ASN A 90 -10.89 -5.06 -8.53
C ASN A 90 -10.30 -4.01 -7.58
N ALA A 91 -10.53 -4.19 -6.27
CA ALA A 91 -10.01 -3.32 -5.22
C ALA A 91 -8.60 -3.72 -4.73
N THR A 92 -7.80 -4.39 -5.56
CA THR A 92 -6.40 -4.75 -5.23
C THR A 92 -5.38 -3.77 -5.77
N TRP A 93 -5.80 -2.77 -6.53
CA TRP A 93 -4.90 -1.86 -7.21
C TRP A 93 -4.84 -0.52 -6.50
N ILE A 94 -3.63 -0.08 -6.20
CA ILE A 94 -3.36 1.10 -5.38
C ILE A 94 -2.38 2.05 -6.06
N CYS A 95 -2.45 3.32 -5.66
CA CYS A 95 -1.39 4.31 -5.86
C CYS A 95 -0.65 4.51 -4.53
N TYR A 96 0.68 4.67 -4.58
CA TYR A 96 1.49 5.01 -3.43
C TYR A 96 2.60 6.00 -3.80
N ASP A 97 3.01 6.79 -2.82
CA ASP A 97 4.08 7.78 -2.94
C ASP A 97 5.28 7.36 -2.08
N ILE A 98 6.47 7.42 -2.64
CA ILE A 98 7.72 7.15 -1.92
C ILE A 98 8.80 8.17 -2.30
N LEU A 99 9.72 8.43 -1.39
CA LEU A 99 10.91 9.24 -1.65
C LEU A 99 11.92 8.42 -2.46
N VAL A 100 12.25 8.90 -3.65
CA VAL A 100 13.22 8.30 -4.56
C VAL A 100 14.46 9.19 -4.63
N ASP A 101 15.64 8.60 -4.45
CA ASP A 101 16.91 9.30 -4.64
C ASP A 101 17.19 9.46 -6.14
N GLN A 102 17.10 10.70 -6.62
CA GLN A 102 17.36 11.07 -8.01
C GLN A 102 18.81 10.77 -8.42
N ASN A 103 19.73 10.76 -7.46
CA ASN A 103 21.15 10.51 -7.67
C ASN A 103 21.56 9.06 -7.36
N ALA A 104 20.61 8.13 -7.20
CA ALA A 104 20.89 6.74 -6.83
C ALA A 104 21.89 6.03 -7.77
N THR A 105 21.94 6.43 -9.04
CA THR A 105 22.89 5.87 -10.03
C THR A 105 24.25 6.57 -10.04
N CYS A 106 24.38 7.72 -9.38
CA CYS A 106 25.57 8.56 -9.34
C CYS A 106 26.31 8.40 -8.00
N ARG A 107 27.22 7.42 -7.91
CA ARG A 107 27.89 6.98 -6.67
C ARG A 107 28.52 8.07 -5.77
N ASN A 108 28.90 9.21 -6.34
CA ASN A 108 29.59 10.30 -5.63
C ASN A 108 28.76 11.58 -5.53
N ALA A 109 27.53 11.58 -6.05
CA ALA A 109 26.62 12.71 -5.91
C ALA A 109 25.92 12.63 -4.55
N PRO A 110 25.64 13.77 -3.89
CA PRO A 110 24.82 13.76 -2.69
C PRO A 110 23.41 13.25 -3.01
N SER A 111 22.83 12.45 -2.12
CA SER A 111 21.46 11.98 -2.28
C SER A 111 20.48 13.16 -2.37
N GLN A 112 19.59 13.11 -3.35
CA GLN A 112 18.53 14.10 -3.55
C GLN A 112 17.20 13.35 -3.65
N PHE A 113 16.39 13.45 -2.60
CA PHE A 113 15.13 12.72 -2.52
C PHE A 113 13.98 13.56 -3.05
N GLU A 114 13.21 12.98 -3.97
CA GLU A 114 11.97 13.56 -4.46
C GLU A 114 10.82 12.56 -4.29
N VAL A 115 9.62 13.07 -4.04
CA VAL A 115 8.43 12.23 -3.94
C VAL A 115 8.03 11.80 -5.34
N GLU A 116 7.98 10.49 -5.56
CA GLU A 116 7.51 9.90 -6.81
C GLU A 116 6.34 8.96 -6.55
N SER A 117 5.40 8.95 -7.50
CA SER A 117 4.18 8.16 -7.43
C SER A 117 4.27 6.90 -8.26
N PHE A 118 3.79 5.82 -7.69
CA PHE A 118 3.79 4.51 -8.30
C PHE A 118 2.41 3.87 -8.22
N TYR A 119 2.19 2.89 -9.10
CA TYR A 119 0.97 2.08 -9.14
C TYR A 119 1.34 0.62 -8.95
N ALA A 120 0.57 -0.09 -8.13
CA ALA A 120 0.85 -1.47 -7.81
C ALA A 120 -0.41 -2.27 -7.51
N GLN A 121 -0.26 -3.59 -7.61
CA GLN A 121 -1.18 -4.51 -6.97
C GLN A 121 -0.77 -4.72 -5.51
N LEU A 122 -1.71 -4.53 -4.58
CA LEU A 122 -1.59 -4.87 -3.17
C LEU A 122 -1.68 -6.39 -3.00
N ILE A 123 -0.54 -7.00 -2.64
CA ILE A 123 -0.40 -8.45 -2.54
C ILE A 123 -0.75 -8.95 -1.16
N ASN A 124 -0.19 -8.35 -0.10
CA ASN A 124 -0.42 -8.69 1.31
C ASN A 124 -0.39 -7.42 2.17
N ILE A 125 -1.03 -7.48 3.33
CA ILE A 125 -0.93 -6.46 4.38
C ILE A 125 -0.39 -7.15 5.62
N PHE A 126 0.65 -6.58 6.23
CA PHE A 126 1.26 -7.10 7.44
C PHE A 126 1.09 -6.09 8.58
N VAL A 127 0.71 -6.56 9.76
CA VAL A 127 0.88 -5.82 11.01
C VAL A 127 2.01 -6.51 11.77
N VAL A 128 3.11 -5.78 11.99
CA VAL A 128 4.25 -6.27 12.75
C VAL A 128 4.23 -5.63 14.12
N HIS A 129 3.92 -6.42 15.14
CA HIS A 129 3.90 -6.01 16.54
C HIS A 129 5.33 -5.97 17.08
N LEU A 130 5.87 -4.76 17.24
CA LEU A 130 7.22 -4.61 17.78
C LEU A 130 7.18 -4.61 19.31
N PRO A 131 7.80 -5.59 19.97
CA PRO A 131 7.92 -5.55 21.42
C PRO A 131 8.83 -4.39 21.83
N LEU A 132 8.72 -3.98 23.09
CA LEU A 132 9.62 -2.99 23.67
C LEU A 132 11.06 -3.52 23.59
N ALA A 133 11.88 -2.86 22.79
CA ALA A 133 13.27 -3.24 22.56
C ALA A 133 14.14 -1.99 22.54
N GLN A 134 14.68 -1.63 23.72
CA GLN A 134 15.59 -0.49 23.88
C GLN A 134 16.79 -0.55 22.91
N LYS A 135 17.25 -1.76 22.56
CA LYS A 135 18.33 -1.97 21.59
C LYS A 135 17.98 -1.63 20.14
N LEU A 136 16.69 -1.56 19.81
CA LEU A 136 16.19 -1.08 18.52
C LEU A 136 15.83 0.41 18.57
N GLY A 137 16.11 1.11 19.68
CA GLY A 137 15.76 2.52 19.86
C GLY A 137 14.29 2.77 20.19
N ASN A 138 13.45 1.73 20.27
CA ASN A 138 12.04 1.85 20.61
C ASN A 138 11.84 1.94 22.13
N GLN A 139 11.26 3.04 22.58
CA GLN A 139 10.92 3.26 23.99
C GLN A 139 9.57 2.65 24.38
N ASN A 140 8.70 2.38 23.41
CA ASN A 140 7.37 1.77 23.60
C ASN A 140 7.15 0.64 22.58
N ALA A 141 6.27 -0.31 22.92
CA ALA A 141 5.74 -1.26 21.94
C ALA A 141 5.00 -0.49 20.84
N THR A 142 5.21 -0.87 19.57
CA THR A 142 4.69 -0.13 18.41
C THR A 142 4.32 -1.11 17.30
N ASP A 143 3.20 -0.86 16.61
CA ASP A 143 2.80 -1.66 15.47
C ASP A 143 3.26 -1.01 14.16
N LEU A 144 3.84 -1.82 13.27
CA LEU A 144 4.13 -1.40 11.91
C LEU A 144 3.09 -1.98 10.96
N LEU A 145 2.39 -1.11 10.23
CA LEU A 145 1.49 -1.50 9.17
C LEU A 145 2.21 -1.41 7.83
N LEU A 146 2.42 -2.57 7.19
CA LEU A 146 3.19 -2.71 5.96
C LEU A 146 2.35 -3.30 4.84
N ALA A 147 2.69 -2.96 3.60
CA ALA A 147 2.06 -3.48 2.40
C ALA A 147 3.09 -4.19 1.53
N GLU A 148 2.87 -5.45 1.19
CA GLU A 148 3.55 -6.07 0.06
C GLU A 148 2.87 -5.65 -1.23
N VAL A 149 3.65 -5.08 -2.14
CA VAL A 149 3.17 -4.52 -3.39
C VAL A 149 3.92 -5.09 -4.57
N ARG A 150 3.21 -5.30 -5.68
CA ARG A 150 3.79 -5.62 -6.97
C ARG A 150 3.62 -4.43 -7.90
N THR A 151 4.67 -3.64 -8.03
CA THR A 151 4.66 -2.37 -8.78
C THR A 151 4.64 -2.59 -10.28
N SER A 152 3.76 -1.87 -10.98
CA SER A 152 3.75 -1.83 -12.44
C SER A 152 4.95 -1.04 -12.96
N LYS A 153 5.70 -1.58 -13.92
CA LYS A 153 6.73 -0.83 -14.64
C LYS A 153 6.04 0.04 -15.69
N SER A 154 5.76 1.30 -15.34
CA SER A 154 5.21 2.25 -16.31
C SER A 154 6.18 2.35 -17.48
N THR A 155 5.68 2.02 -18.67
CA THR A 155 6.52 1.92 -19.87
C THR A 155 6.21 3.06 -20.82
N ILE A 156 4.93 3.45 -20.91
CA ILE A 156 4.41 4.42 -21.88
C ILE A 156 3.19 5.12 -21.25
N ARG A 157 2.88 6.34 -21.69
CA ARG A 157 1.59 7.01 -21.43
C ARG A 157 0.76 7.04 -22.70
N ASN A 158 -0.56 6.84 -22.59
CA ASN A 158 -1.45 6.91 -23.75
C ASN A 158 -1.80 8.36 -24.12
N GLU A 159 -2.65 8.55 -25.15
CA GLU A 159 -3.08 9.86 -25.65
C GLU A 159 -3.80 10.73 -24.61
N LEU A 160 -4.34 10.11 -23.55
CA LEU A 160 -5.00 10.78 -22.43
C LEU A 160 -4.06 10.96 -21.24
N ASP A 161 -2.75 10.83 -21.46
CA ASP A 161 -1.70 10.92 -20.44
C ASP A 161 -1.83 9.89 -19.30
N MET A 162 -2.56 8.79 -19.54
CA MET A 162 -2.71 7.73 -18.55
C MET A 162 -1.52 6.77 -18.59
N PRO A 163 -0.97 6.37 -17.42
CA PRO A 163 0.11 5.38 -17.35
C PRO A 163 -0.32 4.02 -17.89
N CYS A 164 0.49 3.45 -18.79
CA CYS A 164 0.34 2.10 -19.31
C CYS A 164 1.51 1.22 -18.87
N TYR A 165 1.21 -0.05 -18.63
CA TYR A 165 2.20 -1.04 -18.25
C TYR A 165 1.89 -2.43 -18.82
N LYS A 166 2.93 -3.24 -18.90
CA LYS A 166 2.87 -4.66 -19.27
C LYS A 166 3.61 -5.53 -18.26
N ASP A 167 4.75 -5.02 -17.80
CA ASP A 167 5.64 -5.73 -16.89
C ASP A 167 5.51 -5.22 -15.45
N PHE A 168 5.96 -6.07 -14.54
CA PHE A 168 6.01 -5.77 -13.10
C PHE A 168 7.45 -5.69 -12.62
N ALA A 169 7.66 -4.86 -11.61
CA ALA A 169 8.84 -4.94 -10.75
C ALA A 169 8.74 -6.17 -9.83
N PRO A 170 9.87 -6.63 -9.27
CA PRO A 170 9.83 -7.55 -8.14
C PRO A 170 8.93 -7.01 -7.03
N ASN A 171 8.31 -7.92 -6.27
CA ASN A 171 7.52 -7.53 -5.11
C ASN A 171 8.40 -6.74 -4.12
N GLN A 172 7.82 -5.72 -3.50
CA GLN A 172 8.46 -4.88 -2.51
C GLN A 172 7.56 -4.72 -1.31
N VAL A 173 8.13 -4.41 -0.15
CA VAL A 173 7.35 -4.05 1.03
C VAL A 173 7.54 -2.57 1.31
N ILE A 174 6.43 -1.87 1.41
CA ILE A 174 6.36 -0.44 1.71
C ILE A 174 5.60 -0.22 3.00
N ASP A 175 5.76 0.95 3.59
CA ASP A 175 4.90 1.39 4.68
C ASP A 175 3.48 1.67 4.16
N MET A 176 2.46 1.26 4.90
CA MET A 176 1.08 1.50 4.47
C MET A 176 0.73 3.00 4.39
N ASN A 177 1.41 3.87 5.15
CA ASN A 177 1.21 5.32 5.05
C ASN A 177 1.66 5.90 3.70
N CYS A 178 2.47 5.17 2.92
CA CYS A 178 2.80 5.57 1.55
C CYS A 178 1.59 5.43 0.61
N VAL A 179 0.64 4.54 0.94
CA VAL A 179 -0.52 4.25 0.09
C VAL A 179 -1.51 5.40 0.12
N GLN A 180 -1.82 5.93 -1.06
CA GLN A 180 -2.68 7.09 -1.23
C GLN A 180 -4.15 6.70 -1.45
N GLY A 181 -4.38 5.56 -2.10
CA GLY A 181 -5.74 5.04 -2.30
C GLY A 181 -5.86 4.06 -3.47
N LEU A 182 -7.11 3.66 -3.75
CA LEU A 182 -7.43 2.76 -4.86
C LEU A 182 -7.29 3.45 -6.22
N VAL A 183 -6.82 2.68 -7.18
CA VAL A 183 -6.85 3.04 -8.60
C VAL A 183 -7.52 1.94 -9.41
N GLY A 184 -8.16 2.34 -10.50
CA GLY A 184 -8.68 1.40 -11.49
C GLY A 184 -7.58 0.96 -12.46
N ARG A 185 -7.82 -0.14 -13.16
CA ARG A 185 -7.06 -0.49 -14.36
C ARG A 185 -7.95 -1.17 -15.38
N VAL A 186 -7.67 -0.94 -16.66
CA VAL A 186 -8.40 -1.53 -17.78
C VAL A 186 -7.40 -2.10 -18.77
N GLN A 187 -7.72 -3.28 -19.32
CA GLN A 187 -6.91 -3.87 -20.38
C GLN A 187 -7.25 -3.19 -21.71
N VAL A 188 -6.26 -2.59 -22.37
CA VAL A 188 -6.46 -1.81 -23.61
C VAL A 188 -6.09 -2.61 -24.86
N MET A 189 -5.20 -3.60 -24.74
CA MET A 189 -4.86 -4.49 -25.85
C MET A 189 -4.82 -5.95 -25.39
N GLU A 190 -5.71 -6.79 -25.94
CA GLU A 190 -5.79 -8.22 -25.62
C GLU A 190 -4.52 -8.98 -26.00
N LEU A 191 -4.03 -8.82 -27.24
CA LEU A 191 -2.92 -9.59 -27.78
C LEU A 191 -1.60 -9.40 -26.99
N ASN A 192 -1.38 -8.20 -26.45
CA ASN A 192 -0.14 -7.85 -25.74
C ASN A 192 -0.31 -7.72 -24.22
N LYS A 193 -1.53 -7.96 -23.69
CA LYS A 193 -1.88 -7.80 -22.27
C LYS A 193 -1.42 -6.47 -21.68
N ILE A 194 -1.62 -5.39 -22.42
CA ILE A 194 -1.28 -4.03 -21.97
C ILE A 194 -2.45 -3.50 -21.14
N TRP A 195 -2.12 -2.94 -19.98
CA TRP A 195 -3.05 -2.35 -19.04
C TRP A 195 -2.81 -0.85 -18.93
N THR A 196 -3.88 -0.10 -18.77
CA THR A 196 -3.86 1.33 -18.46
C THR A 196 -4.42 1.55 -17.06
N ILE A 197 -3.76 2.41 -16.29
CA ILE A 197 -4.20 2.82 -14.96
C ILE A 197 -5.21 3.96 -15.06
N ILE A 198 -6.28 3.88 -14.28
CA ILE A 198 -7.29 4.92 -14.11
C ILE A 198 -7.14 5.48 -12.69
N ASP A 199 -6.43 6.60 -12.58
CA ASP A 199 -6.23 7.30 -11.31
C ASP A 199 -7.18 8.49 -11.21
N ARG A 200 -8.16 8.38 -10.29
CA ARG A 200 -9.12 9.46 -10.03
C ARG A 200 -8.57 10.54 -9.10
N MET A 201 -7.51 10.25 -8.35
CA MET A 201 -6.95 11.15 -7.34
C MET A 201 -5.96 12.14 -7.96
N ARG A 202 -5.23 11.73 -9.00
CA ARG A 202 -4.15 12.54 -9.60
C ARG A 202 -4.46 13.14 -10.98
N GLY A 203 -5.69 12.97 -11.46
CA GLY A 203 -6.29 13.85 -12.47
C GLY A 203 -6.53 13.24 -13.85
N LEU A 204 -7.81 13.00 -14.13
CA LEU A 204 -8.46 13.22 -15.42
C LEU A 204 -9.80 13.94 -15.17
N ASN A 205 -9.75 15.07 -14.45
CA ASN A 205 -10.90 15.97 -14.32
C ASN A 205 -11.01 16.83 -15.59
N LYS A 206 -11.51 16.24 -16.67
CA LYS A 206 -12.09 16.99 -17.78
C LYS A 206 -13.44 16.39 -18.15
N ALA A 207 -14.44 16.63 -17.30
CA ALA A 207 -15.79 16.76 -17.82
C ALA A 207 -15.83 18.12 -18.53
N ILE A 208 -15.66 18.12 -19.86
CA ILE A 208 -16.00 19.28 -20.66
C ILE A 208 -17.50 19.18 -20.88
N TYR A 209 -18.28 20.06 -20.27
CA TYR A 209 -19.66 20.26 -20.71
C TYR A 209 -19.57 20.83 -22.13
N ALA A 210 -19.99 20.04 -23.13
CA ALA A 210 -20.38 20.61 -24.40
C ALA A 210 -21.66 21.40 -24.11
N ASN A 211 -21.56 22.73 -24.11
CA ASN A 211 -22.76 23.53 -24.28
C ASN A 211 -23.35 23.16 -25.64
N GLU A 212 -24.51 22.52 -25.63
CA GLU A 212 -25.43 22.55 -26.76
C GLU A 212 -25.99 23.97 -26.84
N ASP A 213 -25.22 24.90 -27.40
CA ASP A 213 -25.70 26.22 -27.76
C ASP A 213 -25.73 26.34 -29.29
N VAL A 214 -26.92 26.05 -29.86
CA VAL A 214 -27.76 26.88 -30.76
C VAL A 214 -28.58 25.99 -31.71
#